data_AF-A0A1S8WMA1-F1
#
_entry.id   AF-A0A1S8WMA1-F1
#
_cell.length_a   1.000
_cell.length_b   1.000
_cell.length_c   1.000
_cell.angle_alpha   90.00
_cell.angle_beta   90.00
_cell.angle_gamma   90.00
#
_symmetry.space_group_name_H-M   'P 1'
#
loop_
_entity.id
_entity.type
_entity.pdbx_description
1 polymer ?
#
loop_
_entity_poly.entity_id
_entity_poly.type
_entity_poly.pdbx_seq_one_letter_code
_entity_poly.pdbx_strand_id
1 'polypeptide(L)' 'IYSDNLCDSYDLDHGVLVVGYGVEDGVPYWLIKNSWGSDWGENGYIRILRNYNNLCGVATAASYPV' A
#
# COMPACT_ATOMS: atom_id res chain seq x y z
N ILE A 1 -1.77 -10.47 -0.46
CA ILE A 1 -0.89 -9.32 -0.76
C ILE A 1 -1.17 -8.89 -2.19
N TYR A 2 -1.58 -7.64 -2.40
CA TYR A 2 -1.94 -7.06 -3.69
C TYR A 2 -0.70 -6.77 -4.54
N SER A 3 -0.76 -7.17 -5.82
CA SER A 3 0.35 -7.06 -6.78
C SER A 3 -0.15 -6.96 -8.22
N ASP A 4 -0.80 -5.84 -8.56
CA ASP A 4 -1.21 -5.57 -9.94
C ASP A 4 -0.15 -4.75 -10.67
N ASN A 5 0.37 -5.28 -11.78
CA ASN A 5 1.40 -4.62 -12.60
C ASN A 5 0.85 -3.47 -13.46
N LEU A 6 -0.46 -3.23 -13.44
CA LEU A 6 -1.09 -2.13 -14.19
C LEU A 6 -1.11 -0.81 -13.43
N CYS A 7 -0.78 -0.78 -12.13
CA CYS A 7 -0.65 0.48 -11.42
C CYS A 7 0.70 1.14 -11.74
N ASP A 8 0.65 2.44 -12.04
CA ASP A 8 1.84 3.23 -12.34
C ASP A 8 2.45 3.82 -11.05
N SER A 9 3.77 4.00 -11.04
CA SER A 9 4.49 4.51 -9.86
C SER A 9 4.48 6.04 -9.74
N TYR A 10 3.96 6.74 -10.74
CA TYR A 10 3.99 8.20 -10.88
C TYR A 10 2.61 8.81 -11.13
N ASP A 11 1.70 8.11 -11.80
CA ASP A 11 0.29 8.54 -11.96
C ASP A 11 -0.51 8.25 -10.67
N LEU A 12 -0.21 9.02 -9.62
CA LEU A 12 -0.86 8.89 -8.30
C LEU A 12 -2.25 9.55 -8.30
N ASP A 13 -3.25 8.85 -7.78
CA ASP A 13 -4.64 9.33 -7.70
C ASP A 13 -5.28 9.22 -6.30
N HIS A 14 -4.73 8.40 -5.39
CA HIS A 14 -5.35 8.09 -4.10
C HIS A 14 -4.38 8.19 -2.92
N GLY A 15 -4.77 9.00 -1.92
CA GLY A 15 -4.02 9.17 -0.67
C GLY A 15 -4.47 8.17 0.40
N VAL A 16 -3.50 7.46 0.98
CA VAL A 16 -3.70 6.44 2.02
C VAL A 16 -2.66 6.55 3.13
N LEU A 17 -2.80 5.76 4.19
CA LEU A 17 -1.85 5.74 5.32
C LEU A 17 -1.14 4.40 5.42
N VAL A 18 0.17 4.40 5.22
CA VAL A 18 1.01 3.26 5.61
C VAL A 18 1.09 3.21 7.14
N VAL A 19 0.60 2.13 7.74
CA VAL A 19 0.61 1.93 9.21
C VAL A 19 1.62 0.88 9.67
N GLY A 20 2.27 0.20 8.73
CA GLY A 20 3.28 -0.81 9.03
C GLY A 20 3.79 -1.51 7.79
N TYR A 21 4.64 -2.51 8.02
CA TYR A 21 5.18 -3.40 7.00
C TYR A 21 5.52 -4.74 7.62
N GLY A 22 5.67 -5.77 6.80
CA GLY A 22 6.01 -7.10 7.28
C GLY A 22 6.50 -8.03 6.17
N VAL A 23 6.55 -9.31 6.50
CA VAL A 23 6.80 -10.43 5.59
C VAL A 23 5.83 -11.54 5.97
N GLU A 24 5.08 -12.06 5.00
CA GLU A 24 4.21 -13.24 5.17
C GLU A 24 4.66 -14.30 4.15
N ASP A 25 5.01 -15.49 4.62
CA ASP A 25 5.48 -16.61 3.78
C ASP A 25 6.59 -16.23 2.78
N GLY A 26 7.53 -15.38 3.24
CA GLY A 26 8.63 -14.88 2.42
C GLY A 26 8.28 -13.70 1.51
N VAL A 27 7.02 -13.25 1.49
CA VAL A 27 6.55 -12.13 0.67
C VAL A 27 6.49 -10.83 1.50
N PRO A 28 7.34 -9.83 1.21
CA PRO A 28 7.32 -8.55 1.92
C PRO A 28 6.09 -7.71 1.53
N TYR A 29 5.48 -7.03 2.49
CA TYR A 29 4.33 -6.15 2.23
C TYR A 29 4.40 -4.82 3.00
N TRP A 30 3.66 -3.83 2.47
CA TRP A 30 3.19 -2.64 3.18
C TRP A 30 1.81 -2.91 3.75
N LEU A 31 1.57 -2.54 5.01
CA LEU A 31 0.23 -2.54 5.60
C LEU A 31 -0.34 -1.13 5.51
N ILE A 32 -1.44 -0.99 4.77
CA ILE A 32 -2.02 0.30 4.41
C ILE A 32 -3.46 0.36 4.92
N LYS A 33 -3.77 1.44 5.64
CA LYS A 33 -5.14 1.80 6.03
C LYS A 33 -5.79 2.60 4.90
N ASN A 34 -6.95 2.14 4.45
CA ASN A 34 -7.75 2.83 3.43
C ASN A 34 -8.87 3.69 4.08
N SER A 35 -9.59 4.44 3.25
CA SER A 35 -10.65 5.39 3.65
C SER A 35 -12.04 5.02 3.13
N TRP A 36 -12.25 3.79 2.67
CA TRP A 36 -13.51 3.30 2.09
C TRP A 36 -14.41 2.52 3.08
N GLY A 37 -14.19 2.69 4.38
CA GLY A 37 -14.91 1.98 5.43
C GLY A 37 -14.32 0.60 5.77
N SER A 38 -14.77 0.02 6.89
CA SER A 38 -14.27 -1.26 7.40
C SER A 38 -14.70 -2.46 6.56
N ASP A 39 -15.80 -2.36 5.82
CA ASP A 39 -16.32 -3.46 5.02
C ASP A 39 -15.49 -3.70 3.75
N TRP A 40 -14.59 -2.77 3.40
CA TRP A 40 -13.67 -2.91 2.28
C TRP A 40 -12.37 -3.62 2.70
N GLY A 41 -11.88 -4.52 1.85
CA GLY A 41 -10.58 -5.16 2.03
C GLY A 41 -10.48 -5.98 3.32
N GLU A 42 -9.36 -5.86 4.00
CA GLU A 42 -9.06 -6.55 5.26
C GLU A 42 -9.46 -5.67 6.45
N ASN A 43 -10.76 -5.56 6.72
CA ASN A 43 -11.31 -4.66 7.76
C ASN A 43 -10.93 -3.18 7.57
N GLY A 44 -10.94 -2.69 6.33
CA GLY A 44 -10.53 -1.34 5.95
C GLY A 44 -9.05 -1.20 5.57
N TYR A 45 -8.31 -2.30 5.54
CA TYR A 45 -6.88 -2.33 5.22
C TYR A 45 -6.60 -3.09 3.93
N ILE A 46 -5.39 -2.88 3.40
CA ILE A 46 -4.82 -3.66 2.32
C ILE A 46 -3.34 -3.89 2.58
N ARG A 47 -2.86 -5.06 2.17
CA ARG A 47 -1.44 -5.37 2.08
C ARG A 47 -0.98 -5.26 0.65
N ILE A 48 -0.07 -4.34 0.34
CA ILE A 48 0.51 -4.16 -1.01
C ILE A 48 1.93 -4.73 -1.03
N LEU A 49 2.30 -5.41 -2.13
CA LEU A 49 3.63 -5.98 -2.31
C LEU A 49 4.71 -4.90 -2.18
N ARG A 50 5.67 -5.14 -1.28
CA ARG A 50 6.75 -4.21 -0.96
C ARG A 50 8.05 -4.64 -1.63
N ASN A 51 8.96 -3.70 -1.85
CA ASN A 51 10.26 -3.92 -2.49
C ASN A 51 10.14 -4.51 -3.92
N TYR A 52 9.09 -4.13 -4.63
CA TYR A 52 8.81 -4.57 -5.98
C TYR A 52 8.66 -3.35 -6.89
N ASN A 53 9.79 -2.71 -7.22
CA ASN A 53 9.86 -1.53 -8.09
C ASN A 53 8.89 -0.38 -7.73
N ASN A 54 8.71 -0.14 -6.43
CA ASN A 54 7.77 0.87 -5.91
C ASN A 54 6.35 0.70 -6.48
N LEU A 55 5.85 -0.54 -6.49
CA LEU A 55 4.51 -0.89 -6.96
C LEU A 55 3.45 0.13 -6.50
N CYS A 56 2.70 0.68 -7.46
CA CYS A 56 1.63 1.69 -7.28
C CYS A 56 2.09 2.99 -6.62
N GLY A 57 3.39 3.27 -6.62
CA GLY A 57 3.93 4.53 -6.12
C GLY A 57 3.79 4.73 -4.61
N VAL A 58 3.70 3.64 -3.82
CA VAL A 58 3.53 3.73 -2.34
C VAL A 58 4.59 4.61 -1.67
N ALA A 59 5.82 4.64 -2.20
CA ALA A 59 6.91 5.47 -1.68
C ALA A 59 7.19 6.75 -2.51
N THR A 60 6.37 7.07 -3.52
CA THR A 60 6.61 8.21 -4.42
C THR A 60 6.37 9.57 -3.75
N ALA A 61 5.31 9.69 -2.94
CA ALA A 61 4.90 10.93 -2.31
C ALA A 61 4.60 10.77 -0.80
N ALA A 62 5.45 10.01 -0.09
CA ALA A 62 5.27 9.76 1.34
C ALA A 62 5.66 10.98 2.20
N SER A 63 4.86 11.28 3.23
CA SER A 63 5.13 12.35 4.20
C SER A 63 4.55 12.01 5.58
N TYR A 64 5.00 12.72 6.62
CA TYR A 64 4.44 12.65 7.98
C TYR A 64 4.47 14.04 8.63
N PRO A 65 3.48 14.41 9.47
CA PRO A 65 3.50 15.66 10.22
C PRO A 65 4.51 15.61 11.39
N VAL A 66 5.03 16.77 11.78
CA VAL A 66 5.92 16.94 12.95
C VAL A 66 5.18 17.65 14.07
#